data_AF-A0A834BGF0-F1
#
_entry.id   AF-A0A834BGF0-F1
#
_cell.length_a   1.000
_cell.length_b   1.000
_cell.length_c   1.000
_cell.angle_alpha   90.00
_cell.angle_beta   90.00
_cell.angle_gamma   90.00
#
_symmetry.space_group_name_H-M   'P 1'
#
loop_
_entity.id
_entity.type
_entity.pdbx_description
1 polymer ?
#
loop_
_entity_poly.entity_id
_entity_poly.type
_entity_poly.pdbx_seq_one_letter_code
_entity_poly.pdbx_strand_id
1 'polypeptide(L)'
;MASGFLVLTGGVDQSGRALLTITPPCPPEEPPPSRDTLSTALHYLHSLLRPDLQILGLSVLLDLRKAPPLPPALIPVLSQLQDLGDPPIIQRLLLLSHNDSPTEIHGFQGAELLSENDLKRVAKPEELQWDLGGHRESSPGHWVEVHQEVARLCRLCRGVLGSVRQAISELEAVTVPEGEEAVGMPEPLQKVLADPWLTELQKDGGAILMRLRSTHSSKLEGPGPATLYQEVDEAIHQLVRLSNLHVQQQEQRQRLRRLQQVLQWLAGPGEEQLASFTAPGDCLSALQETELRFRAFSAEVQECLAQAREALALEDDAASQKVLDIFEQRLEQVESGLHRALRLQRFFQQVCAQLHPSTAAIVFLLSKEADWVVVKSRDSGGHLPGFTCWLCHLLAKWPETRYQAQVCLHGHLPRRTP
;
A
#
# COMPACT_ATOMS: atom_id res chain seq x y z
N MET A 1 1.28 -17.64 43.76
CA MET A 1 1.30 -18.34 42.46
C MET A 1 2.55 -19.21 42.31
N ALA A 2 3.77 -18.65 42.37
CA ALA A 2 5.01 -19.43 42.24
C ALA A 2 5.17 -20.55 43.30
N SER A 3 4.57 -20.39 44.48
CA SER A 3 4.53 -21.39 45.55
C SER A 3 3.66 -22.62 45.24
N GLY A 4 2.86 -22.60 44.17
CA GLY A 4 1.89 -23.67 43.87
C GLY A 4 0.66 -23.68 44.76
N PHE A 5 0.51 -22.69 45.66
CA PHE A 5 -0.61 -22.62 46.60
C PHE A 5 -1.98 -22.46 45.91
N LEU A 6 -2.04 -21.67 44.82
CA LEU A 6 -3.22 -21.51 43.97
C LEU A 6 -2.79 -21.78 42.52
N VAL A 7 -3.44 -22.72 41.85
CA VAL A 7 -3.11 -23.09 40.46
C VAL A 7 -4.38 -23.28 39.64
N LEU A 8 -4.54 -22.48 38.58
CA LEU A 8 -5.53 -22.79 37.55
C LEU A 8 -5.02 -23.99 36.76
N THR A 9 -5.71 -25.12 36.85
CA THR A 9 -5.29 -26.38 36.23
C THR A 9 -5.27 -26.34 34.70
N GLY A 10 -5.88 -25.30 34.11
CA GLY A 10 -6.16 -25.22 32.68
C GLY A 10 -7.33 -26.09 32.24
N GLY A 11 -8.00 -26.77 33.18
CA GLY A 11 -9.05 -27.73 32.89
C GLY A 11 -10.40 -27.28 33.39
N VAL A 12 -11.43 -28.04 32.98
CA VAL A 12 -12.82 -27.79 33.38
C VAL A 12 -13.44 -29.01 34.03
N ASP A 13 -14.38 -28.77 34.93
CA ASP A 13 -15.19 -29.84 35.52
C ASP A 13 -16.26 -30.35 34.52
N GLN A 14 -17.00 -31.39 34.90
CA GLN A 14 -18.05 -31.96 34.05
C GLN A 14 -19.19 -30.98 33.69
N SER A 15 -19.35 -29.88 34.44
CA SER A 15 -20.30 -28.82 34.13
C SER A 15 -19.68 -27.68 33.31
N GLY A 16 -18.40 -27.79 32.94
CA GLY A 16 -17.67 -26.79 32.16
C GLY A 16 -17.06 -25.66 32.98
N ARG A 17 -17.10 -25.70 34.32
CA ARG A 17 -16.51 -24.66 35.19
C ARG A 17 -15.00 -24.80 35.24
N ALA A 18 -14.28 -23.68 35.30
CA ALA A 18 -12.82 -23.70 35.40
C ALA A 18 -12.35 -24.31 36.74
N LEU A 19 -11.39 -25.22 36.68
CA LEU A 19 -10.86 -25.92 37.84
C LEU A 19 -9.66 -25.17 38.43
N LEU A 20 -9.79 -24.79 39.71
CA LEU A 20 -8.73 -24.20 40.52
C LEU A 20 -8.32 -25.18 41.62
N THR A 21 -7.05 -25.55 41.67
CA THR A 21 -6.50 -26.32 42.80
C THR A 21 -5.93 -25.36 43.85
N ILE A 22 -6.28 -25.59 45.11
CA ILE A 22 -5.68 -24.95 46.27
C ILE A 22 -4.94 -26.03 47.05
N THR A 23 -3.61 -25.93 47.06
CA THR A 23 -2.75 -26.87 47.79
C THR A 23 -2.08 -26.09 48.92
N PRO A 24 -2.54 -26.23 50.17
CA PRO A 24 -1.97 -25.49 51.29
C PRO A 24 -0.46 -25.73 51.41
N PRO A 25 0.33 -24.69 51.78
CA PRO A 25 1.78 -24.78 51.75
C PRO A 25 2.27 -25.84 52.74
N CYS A 26 3.29 -26.59 52.32
CA CYS A 26 3.81 -27.73 53.06
C CYS A 26 5.09 -27.45 53.89
N PRO A 27 5.64 -26.21 54.00
CA PRO A 27 6.54 -25.90 55.10
C PRO A 27 6.14 -24.65 55.93
N PRO A 28 6.61 -24.58 57.20
CA PRO A 28 6.27 -23.53 58.17
C PRO A 28 7.05 -22.21 58.02
N GLU A 29 7.98 -22.09 57.05
CA GLU A 29 8.90 -20.93 56.96
C GLU A 29 8.28 -19.68 56.35
N GLU A 30 7.23 -19.79 55.52
CA GLU A 30 6.55 -18.64 54.94
C GLU A 30 5.31 -18.25 55.76
N PRO A 31 5.11 -16.95 56.04
CA PRO A 31 3.89 -16.51 56.71
C PRO A 31 2.66 -16.81 55.84
N PRO A 32 1.53 -17.25 56.44
CA PRO A 32 0.32 -17.54 55.71
C PRO A 32 -0.17 -16.30 54.95
N PRO A 33 -0.73 -16.46 53.73
CA PRO A 33 -1.21 -15.32 52.95
C PRO A 33 -2.33 -14.58 53.69
N SER A 34 -2.29 -13.25 53.61
CA SER A 34 -3.32 -12.39 54.20
C SER A 34 -4.68 -12.59 53.52
N ARG A 35 -5.76 -12.20 54.21
CA ARG A 35 -7.12 -12.21 53.65
C ARG A 35 -7.21 -11.46 52.32
N ASP A 36 -6.61 -10.27 52.27
CA ASP A 36 -6.66 -9.41 51.08
C ASP A 36 -5.85 -10.00 49.92
N THR A 37 -4.70 -10.61 50.22
CA THR A 37 -3.89 -11.31 49.22
C THR A 37 -4.64 -12.49 48.61
N LEU A 38 -5.32 -13.31 49.44
CA LEU A 38 -6.13 -14.44 48.98
C LEU A 38 -7.30 -13.99 48.12
N SER A 39 -8.05 -12.98 48.60
CA SER A 39 -9.18 -12.43 47.87
C SER A 39 -8.73 -11.85 46.52
N THR A 40 -7.68 -11.02 46.52
CA THR A 40 -7.13 -10.42 45.30
C THR A 40 -6.65 -11.48 44.31
N ALA A 41 -5.97 -12.53 44.79
CA ALA A 41 -5.49 -13.60 43.92
C ALA A 41 -6.63 -14.38 43.27
N LEU A 42 -7.70 -14.69 44.01
CA LEU A 42 -8.85 -15.41 43.46
C LEU A 42 -9.63 -14.56 42.45
N HIS A 43 -9.86 -13.27 42.73
CA HIS A 43 -10.44 -12.35 41.76
C HIS A 43 -9.57 -12.22 40.51
N TYR A 44 -8.25 -12.12 40.68
CA TYR A 44 -7.32 -12.07 39.55
C TYR A 44 -7.44 -13.34 38.71
N LEU A 45 -7.42 -14.53 39.31
CA LEU A 45 -7.53 -15.80 38.59
C LEU A 45 -8.87 -15.95 37.86
N HIS A 46 -9.97 -15.51 38.46
CA HIS A 46 -11.27 -15.46 37.79
C HIS A 46 -11.26 -14.47 36.62
N SER A 47 -10.66 -13.29 36.78
CA SER A 47 -10.57 -12.28 35.72
C SER A 47 -9.75 -12.71 34.51
N LEU A 48 -8.83 -13.67 34.68
CA LEU A 48 -8.08 -14.24 33.57
C LEU A 48 -8.97 -15.08 32.66
N LEU A 49 -10.02 -15.71 33.21
CA LEU A 49 -10.88 -16.63 32.47
C LEU A 49 -11.55 -15.92 31.29
N ARG A 50 -11.87 -16.68 30.24
CA ARG A 50 -12.72 -16.19 29.15
C ARG A 50 -14.17 -15.95 29.61
N PRO A 51 -14.92 -15.05 28.94
CA PRO A 51 -16.22 -14.59 29.44
C PRO A 51 -17.23 -15.70 29.72
N ASP A 52 -17.28 -16.75 28.91
CA ASP A 52 -18.15 -17.92 29.13
C ASP A 52 -17.81 -18.66 30.42
N LEU A 53 -16.52 -18.81 30.73
CA LEU A 53 -16.07 -19.44 31.97
C LEU A 53 -16.22 -18.52 33.19
N GLN A 54 -16.08 -17.20 33.01
CA GLN A 54 -16.32 -16.23 34.08
C GLN A 54 -17.76 -16.30 34.58
N ILE A 55 -18.73 -16.42 33.66
CA ILE A 55 -20.16 -16.58 33.98
C ILE A 55 -20.40 -17.91 34.70
N LEU A 56 -19.74 -18.98 34.27
CA LEU A 56 -19.85 -20.30 34.90
C LEU A 56 -19.17 -20.39 36.26
N GLY A 57 -18.22 -19.49 36.57
CA GLY A 57 -17.48 -19.45 37.82
C GLY A 57 -16.42 -20.56 37.97
N LEU A 58 -15.81 -20.59 39.15
CA LEU A 58 -14.75 -21.51 39.53
C LEU A 58 -15.30 -22.73 40.27
N SER A 59 -14.73 -23.89 39.95
CA SER A 59 -14.78 -25.10 40.79
C SER A 59 -13.45 -25.23 41.52
N VAL A 60 -13.47 -25.04 42.83
CA VAL A 60 -12.28 -25.01 43.68
C VAL A 60 -12.06 -26.37 44.32
N LEU A 61 -10.91 -26.98 44.07
CA LEU A 61 -10.46 -28.22 44.69
C LEU A 61 -9.41 -27.91 45.76
N LEU A 62 -9.77 -28.10 47.03
CA LEU A 62 -8.87 -27.94 48.16
C LEU A 62 -8.21 -29.29 48.48
N ASP A 63 -6.91 -29.40 48.23
CA ASP A 63 -6.14 -30.63 48.49
C ASP A 63 -5.68 -30.70 49.95
N LEU A 64 -6.33 -31.58 50.73
CA LEU A 64 -6.06 -31.80 52.15
C LEU A 64 -5.37 -33.14 52.43
N ARG A 65 -4.94 -33.89 51.40
CA ARG A 65 -4.40 -35.25 51.55
C ARG A 65 -3.22 -35.35 52.51
N LYS A 66 -2.42 -34.29 52.63
CA LYS A 66 -1.24 -34.21 53.52
C LYS A 66 -1.55 -33.65 54.92
N ALA A 67 -2.82 -33.45 55.27
CA ALA A 67 -3.28 -32.80 56.49
C ALA A 67 -2.53 -31.48 56.85
N PRO A 68 -2.38 -30.54 55.89
CA PRO A 68 -1.63 -29.30 56.15
C PRO A 68 -2.42 -28.34 57.06
N PRO A 69 -1.73 -27.48 57.84
CA PRO A 69 -2.40 -26.38 58.53
C PRO A 69 -3.00 -25.41 57.51
N LEU A 70 -4.30 -25.14 57.63
CA LEU A 70 -4.98 -24.19 56.75
C LEU A 70 -4.73 -22.74 57.18
N PRO A 71 -4.46 -21.81 56.23
CA PRO A 71 -4.44 -20.39 56.55
C PRO A 71 -5.79 -19.96 57.14
N PRO A 72 -5.82 -19.23 58.28
CA PRO A 72 -7.05 -18.92 58.99
C PRO A 72 -8.03 -18.07 58.15
N ALA A 73 -7.51 -17.28 57.21
CA ALA A 73 -8.31 -16.46 56.31
C ALA A 73 -8.88 -17.22 55.09
N LEU A 74 -8.44 -18.45 54.81
CA LEU A 74 -8.81 -19.17 53.58
C LEU A 74 -10.31 -19.47 53.50
N ILE A 75 -10.86 -20.17 54.50
CA ILE A 75 -12.27 -20.55 54.53
C ILE A 75 -13.20 -19.33 54.54
N PRO A 76 -12.94 -18.27 55.35
CA PRO A 76 -13.71 -17.03 55.27
C PRO A 76 -13.71 -16.37 53.88
N VAL A 77 -12.56 -16.31 53.20
CA VAL A 77 -12.45 -15.70 51.85
C VAL A 77 -13.21 -16.53 50.83
N LEU A 78 -13.04 -17.85 50.84
CA LEU A 78 -13.74 -18.72 49.91
C LEU A 78 -15.27 -18.59 50.10
N SER A 79 -15.75 -18.53 51.35
CA SER A 79 -17.19 -18.42 51.65
C SER A 79 -17.73 -17.09 51.15
N GLN A 80 -16.98 -16.01 51.40
CA GLN A 80 -17.28 -14.68 50.91
C GLN A 80 -17.46 -14.64 49.38
N LEU A 81 -16.59 -15.32 48.63
CA LEU A 81 -16.63 -15.35 47.15
C LEU A 81 -17.71 -16.27 46.56
N GLN A 82 -18.32 -17.12 47.39
CA GLN A 82 -19.49 -17.92 47.04
C GLN A 82 -20.80 -17.15 47.31
N ASP A 83 -20.82 -16.32 48.36
CA ASP A 83 -22.01 -15.56 48.78
C ASP A 83 -22.16 -14.20 48.07
N LEU A 84 -21.07 -13.64 47.54
CA LEU A 84 -21.04 -12.34 46.87
C LEU A 84 -20.88 -12.47 45.36
N GLY A 85 -21.74 -11.76 44.63
CA GLY A 85 -21.74 -11.69 43.16
C GLY A 85 -23.01 -12.28 42.54
N ASP A 86 -23.31 -11.89 41.30
CA ASP A 86 -24.37 -12.48 40.48
C ASP A 86 -23.87 -12.64 39.04
N PRO A 87 -23.41 -13.84 38.63
CA PRO A 87 -23.24 -15.07 39.43
C PRO A 87 -22.00 -15.00 40.37
N PRO A 88 -21.94 -15.85 41.43
CA PRO A 88 -20.79 -15.91 42.33
C PRO A 88 -19.52 -16.41 41.65
N ILE A 89 -18.37 -15.93 42.12
CA ILE A 89 -17.04 -16.29 41.57
C ILE A 89 -16.73 -17.76 41.82
N ILE A 90 -17.01 -18.24 43.04
CA ILE A 90 -16.83 -19.65 43.41
C ILE A 90 -18.20 -20.31 43.40
N GLN A 91 -18.38 -21.24 42.49
CA GLN A 91 -19.65 -21.95 42.29
C GLN A 91 -19.66 -23.31 42.96
N ARG A 92 -18.48 -23.93 43.12
CA ARG A 92 -18.34 -25.25 43.73
C ARG A 92 -17.06 -25.33 44.55
N LEU A 93 -17.15 -25.90 45.75
CA LEU A 93 -16.01 -26.25 46.58
C LEU A 93 -15.94 -27.77 46.76
N LEU A 94 -14.76 -28.32 46.54
CA LEU A 94 -14.44 -29.74 46.59
C LEU A 94 -13.29 -29.96 47.56
N LEU A 95 -13.44 -30.88 48.50
CA LEU A 95 -12.45 -31.18 49.54
C LEU A 95 -11.84 -32.55 49.28
N LEU A 96 -10.54 -32.62 48.97
CA LEU A 96 -9.86 -33.89 48.73
C LEU A 96 -9.14 -34.35 49.99
N SER A 97 -9.53 -35.49 50.56
CA SER A 97 -8.96 -36.06 51.80
C SER A 97 -8.57 -37.53 51.62
N HIS A 98 -7.58 -38.00 52.39
CA HIS A 98 -7.19 -39.41 52.44
C HIS A 98 -8.08 -40.23 53.39
N ASN A 99 -8.67 -39.59 54.40
CA ASN A 99 -9.52 -40.23 55.40
C ASN A 99 -10.96 -39.72 55.27
N ASP A 100 -11.94 -40.62 55.37
CA ASP A 100 -13.38 -40.32 55.46
C ASP A 100 -13.78 -39.57 56.75
N SER A 101 -12.83 -39.23 57.61
CA SER A 101 -13.10 -38.45 58.81
C SER A 101 -13.31 -36.98 58.43
N PRO A 102 -14.50 -36.41 58.66
CA PRO A 102 -14.77 -35.03 58.36
C PRO A 102 -13.96 -34.19 59.32
N THR A 103 -12.88 -33.57 58.84
CA THR A 103 -12.57 -32.26 59.40
C THR A 103 -13.76 -31.42 58.98
N GLU A 104 -14.75 -31.25 59.87
CA GLU A 104 -15.90 -30.38 59.64
C GLU A 104 -15.32 -28.99 59.38
N ILE A 105 -15.12 -28.65 58.11
CA ILE A 105 -14.77 -27.29 57.69
C ILE A 105 -16.06 -26.50 57.89
N HIS A 106 -16.30 -26.12 59.14
CA HIS A 106 -17.43 -25.31 59.55
C HIS A 106 -17.35 -23.97 58.80
N GLY A 107 -18.37 -23.66 58.00
CA GLY A 107 -18.51 -22.37 57.34
C GLY A 107 -18.93 -22.43 55.87
N PHE A 108 -18.87 -23.59 55.21
CA PHE A 108 -19.19 -23.70 53.78
C PHE A 108 -20.51 -24.43 53.51
N GLN A 109 -21.46 -23.78 52.83
CA GLN A 109 -22.67 -24.45 52.35
C GLN A 109 -22.37 -25.22 51.06
N GLY A 110 -22.65 -26.53 51.03
CA GLY A 110 -22.56 -27.34 49.82
C GLY A 110 -21.14 -27.80 49.41
N ALA A 111 -20.16 -27.76 50.33
CA ALA A 111 -18.84 -28.37 50.06
C ALA A 111 -18.96 -29.90 49.97
N GLU A 112 -18.37 -30.49 48.93
CA GLU A 112 -18.39 -31.94 48.68
C GLU A 112 -17.05 -32.56 49.11
N LEU A 113 -17.11 -33.56 49.99
CA LEU A 113 -15.94 -34.36 50.37
C LEU A 113 -15.70 -35.44 49.30
N LEU A 114 -14.47 -35.50 48.81
CA LEU A 114 -14.06 -36.41 47.75
C LEU A 114 -12.88 -37.28 48.21
N SER A 115 -12.95 -38.56 47.85
CA SER A 115 -11.78 -39.43 47.79
C SER A 115 -11.08 -39.26 46.44
N GLU A 116 -9.83 -39.73 46.32
CA GLU A 116 -9.11 -39.75 45.03
C GLU A 116 -9.88 -40.52 43.94
N ASN A 117 -10.66 -41.53 44.31
CA ASN A 117 -11.46 -42.31 43.38
C ASN A 117 -12.63 -41.52 42.79
N ASP A 118 -13.14 -40.52 43.52
CA ASP A 118 -14.28 -39.70 43.12
C ASP A 118 -13.89 -38.57 42.15
N LEU A 119 -12.60 -38.24 42.02
CA LEU A 119 -12.13 -37.15 41.15
C LEU A 119 -12.54 -37.35 39.67
N LYS A 120 -12.67 -38.61 39.22
CA LYS A 120 -13.15 -38.95 37.88
C LYS A 120 -14.60 -38.51 37.63
N ARG A 121 -15.40 -38.36 38.69
CA ARG A 121 -16.78 -37.84 38.64
C ARG A 121 -16.82 -36.31 38.59
N VAL A 122 -15.74 -35.64 39.00
CA VAL A 122 -15.63 -34.18 38.96
C VAL A 122 -15.16 -33.70 37.61
N ALA A 123 -14.10 -34.33 37.08
CA ALA A 123 -13.45 -33.91 35.86
C ALA A 123 -12.87 -35.12 35.13
N LYS A 124 -12.69 -34.99 33.82
CA LYS A 124 -12.05 -36.05 33.04
C LYS A 124 -10.55 -36.12 33.38
N PRO A 125 -9.88 -37.28 33.27
CA PRO A 125 -8.44 -37.40 33.55
C PRO A 125 -7.56 -36.43 32.72
N GLU A 126 -8.00 -36.07 31.51
CA GLU A 126 -7.31 -35.10 30.65
C GLU A 126 -7.45 -33.66 31.16
N GLU A 127 -8.32 -33.39 32.13
CA GLU A 127 -8.57 -32.09 32.76
C GLU A 127 -7.86 -31.95 34.12
N LEU A 128 -7.30 -33.03 34.66
CA LEU A 128 -6.67 -33.10 35.97
C LEU A 128 -5.14 -33.17 35.91
N GLN A 129 -4.48 -32.70 36.97
CA GLN A 129 -3.04 -32.82 37.17
C GLN A 129 -2.63 -34.27 37.48
N TRP A 130 -1.39 -34.66 37.15
CA TRP A 130 -0.88 -36.02 37.30
C TRP A 130 -0.92 -36.51 38.76
N ASP A 131 -0.69 -35.61 39.70
CA ASP A 131 -0.73 -35.83 41.14
C ASP A 131 -2.16 -35.98 41.69
N LEU A 132 -3.16 -35.71 40.85
CA LEU A 132 -4.59 -35.90 41.10
C LEU A 132 -5.18 -37.05 40.25
N GLY A 133 -4.32 -37.92 39.71
CA GLY A 133 -4.73 -39.07 38.89
C GLY A 133 -5.10 -38.71 37.44
N GLY A 134 -4.71 -37.51 36.98
CA GLY A 134 -4.87 -37.06 35.61
C GLY A 134 -3.62 -37.27 34.73
N HIS A 135 -3.61 -36.61 33.57
CA HIS A 135 -2.53 -36.70 32.59
C HIS A 135 -1.68 -35.43 32.46
N ARG A 136 -1.97 -34.38 33.26
CA ARG A 136 -1.29 -33.09 33.11
C ARG A 136 -0.06 -32.97 34.01
N GLU A 137 1.07 -32.74 33.39
CA GLU A 137 2.27 -32.28 34.08
C GLU A 137 2.11 -30.78 34.39
N SER A 138 2.14 -30.42 35.67
CA SER A 138 2.03 -29.03 36.10
C SER A 138 3.07 -28.78 37.18
N SER A 139 4.11 -28.03 36.83
CA SER A 139 4.96 -27.38 37.83
C SER A 139 4.44 -25.96 38.06
N PRO A 140 4.39 -25.47 39.32
CA PRO A 140 3.97 -24.10 39.61
C PRO A 140 4.79 -23.04 38.88
N GLY A 141 6.10 -23.27 38.70
CA GLY A 141 6.99 -22.38 37.95
C GLY A 141 6.60 -22.28 36.47
N HIS A 142 6.37 -23.42 35.82
CA HIS A 142 5.95 -23.45 34.41
C HIS A 142 4.59 -22.78 34.21
N TRP A 143 3.65 -22.94 35.16
CA TRP A 143 2.39 -22.23 35.12
C TRP A 143 2.61 -20.71 35.11
N VAL A 144 3.44 -20.18 36.01
CA VAL A 144 3.71 -18.73 36.08
C VAL A 144 4.32 -18.21 34.78
N GLU A 145 5.31 -18.92 34.23
CA GLU A 145 5.94 -18.56 32.96
C GLU A 145 4.92 -18.46 31.82
N VAL A 146 4.04 -19.47 31.69
CA VAL A 146 3.01 -19.49 30.65
C VAL A 146 2.07 -18.29 30.76
N HIS A 147 1.60 -17.95 31.96
CA HIS A 147 0.66 -16.84 32.12
C HIS A 147 1.33 -15.48 31.94
N GLN A 148 2.62 -15.36 32.30
CA GLN A 148 3.42 -14.18 31.96
C GLN A 148 3.56 -14.00 30.45
N GLU A 149 3.76 -15.10 29.72
CA GLU A 149 3.84 -15.11 28.26
C GLU A 149 2.49 -14.78 27.60
N VAL A 150 1.36 -15.30 28.12
CA VAL A 150 0.01 -14.89 27.68
C VAL A 150 -0.16 -13.39 27.89
N ALA A 151 0.10 -12.90 29.10
CA ALA A 151 -0.04 -11.48 29.42
C ALA A 151 0.86 -10.59 28.54
N ARG A 152 2.10 -11.03 28.28
CA ARG A 152 3.04 -10.32 27.39
C ARG A 152 2.50 -10.26 25.97
N LEU A 153 2.10 -11.39 25.39
CA LEU A 153 1.58 -11.43 24.02
C LEU A 153 0.31 -10.60 23.87
N CYS A 154 -0.62 -10.71 24.81
CA CYS A 154 -1.85 -9.91 24.81
C CYS A 154 -1.55 -8.40 24.89
N ARG A 155 -0.56 -7.97 25.69
CA ARG A 155 -0.13 -6.57 25.74
C ARG A 155 0.44 -6.09 24.39
N LEU A 156 1.32 -6.89 23.78
CA LEU A 156 1.91 -6.56 22.48
C LEU A 156 0.84 -6.45 21.40
N CYS A 157 -0.07 -7.43 21.29
CA CYS A 157 -1.14 -7.41 20.30
C CYS A 157 -2.07 -6.20 20.47
N ARG A 158 -2.46 -5.85 21.71
CA ARG A 158 -3.30 -4.67 21.97
C ARG A 158 -2.60 -3.37 21.62
N GLY A 159 -1.31 -3.27 21.92
CA GLY A 159 -0.50 -2.12 21.54
C GLY A 159 -0.50 -1.91 20.03
N VAL A 160 -0.13 -2.94 19.27
CA VAL A 160 -0.12 -2.91 17.80
C VAL A 160 -1.50 -2.63 17.22
N LEU A 161 -2.56 -3.27 17.75
CA LEU A 161 -3.93 -3.00 17.32
C LEU A 161 -4.33 -1.54 17.53
N GLY A 162 -3.91 -0.93 18.64
CA GLY A 162 -4.13 0.50 18.89
C GLY A 162 -3.51 1.37 17.81
N SER A 163 -2.21 1.16 17.54
CA SER A 163 -1.47 1.90 16.51
C SER A 163 -2.05 1.71 15.10
N VAL A 164 -2.37 0.47 14.72
CA VAL A 164 -2.93 0.13 13.41
C VAL A 164 -4.33 0.73 13.22
N ARG A 165 -5.21 0.59 14.21
CA ARG A 165 -6.58 1.14 14.14
C ARG A 165 -6.55 2.67 14.09
N GLN A 166 -5.63 3.30 14.80
CA GLN A 166 -5.40 4.74 14.68
C GLN A 166 -4.97 5.12 13.27
N ALA A 167 -4.00 4.39 12.68
CA ALA A 167 -3.56 4.66 11.32
C ALA A 167 -4.66 4.46 10.27
N ILE A 168 -5.49 3.43 10.43
CA ILE A 168 -6.68 3.20 9.58
C ILE A 168 -7.63 4.39 9.70
N SER A 169 -7.96 4.82 10.92
CA SER A 169 -8.85 5.97 11.15
C SER A 169 -8.27 7.26 10.57
N GLU A 170 -6.95 7.48 10.67
CA GLU A 170 -6.27 8.63 10.07
C GLU A 170 -6.42 8.59 8.54
N LEU A 171 -6.17 7.44 7.89
CA LEU A 171 -6.34 7.28 6.44
C LEU A 171 -7.79 7.47 6.00
N GLU A 172 -8.77 6.91 6.72
CA GLU A 172 -10.18 7.08 6.39
C GLU A 172 -10.67 8.52 6.59
N ALA A 173 -10.10 9.25 7.54
CA ALA A 173 -10.47 10.64 7.85
C ALA A 173 -9.85 11.67 6.89
N VAL A 174 -8.84 11.31 6.08
CA VAL A 174 -8.25 12.23 5.09
C VAL A 174 -9.28 12.53 4.00
N THR A 175 -10.05 13.59 4.22
CA THR A 175 -10.82 14.25 3.17
C THR A 175 -9.84 15.11 2.36
N VAL A 176 -9.45 14.60 1.20
CA VAL A 176 -8.81 15.27 0.06
C VAL A 176 -8.35 16.71 0.34
N PRO A 177 -7.12 16.94 0.82
CA PRO A 177 -6.54 18.28 0.78
C PRO A 177 -6.06 18.57 -0.64
N GLU A 178 -6.40 19.75 -1.17
CA GLU A 178 -5.89 20.29 -2.44
C GLU A 178 -4.41 20.74 -2.38
N GLY A 179 -3.74 20.54 -1.25
CA GLY A 179 -2.34 20.91 -1.02
C GLY A 179 -1.32 19.88 -1.56
N GLU A 180 -0.05 20.27 -1.61
CA GLU A 180 1.08 19.46 -2.07
C GLU A 180 1.06 18.04 -1.47
N GLU A 181 0.55 17.09 -2.26
CA GLU A 181 0.47 15.70 -1.85
C GLU A 181 1.87 15.10 -1.93
N ALA A 182 2.48 14.85 -0.77
CA ALA A 182 3.78 14.19 -0.67
C ALA A 182 3.74 12.85 -1.41
N VAL A 183 4.48 12.74 -2.51
CA VAL A 183 4.58 11.50 -3.29
C VAL A 183 5.29 10.46 -2.42
N GLY A 184 4.60 9.40 -2.03
CA GLY A 184 5.21 8.30 -1.29
C GLY A 184 4.27 7.60 -0.32
N MET A 185 4.87 6.86 0.61
CA MET A 185 4.15 6.11 1.63
C MET A 185 3.38 7.04 2.57
N PRO A 186 2.07 6.80 2.82
CA PRO A 186 1.28 7.63 3.72
C PRO A 186 1.87 7.71 5.13
N GLU A 187 1.92 8.91 5.71
CA GLU A 187 2.44 9.13 7.08
C GLU A 187 1.87 8.17 8.13
N PRO A 188 0.55 7.85 8.14
CA PRO A 188 0.00 6.90 9.12
C PRO A 188 0.64 5.51 9.04
N LEU A 189 0.96 5.02 7.83
CA LEU A 189 1.65 3.74 7.65
C LEU A 189 3.10 3.83 8.16
N GLN A 190 3.79 4.94 7.95
CA GLN A 190 5.16 5.13 8.45
C GLN A 190 5.23 5.05 9.97
N LYS A 191 4.26 5.66 10.67
CA LYS A 191 4.16 5.61 12.13
C LYS A 191 4.01 4.18 12.65
N VAL A 192 3.18 3.36 11.98
CA VAL A 192 2.98 1.95 12.35
C VAL A 192 4.26 1.14 12.13
N LEU A 193 4.97 1.36 11.02
CA LEU A 193 6.24 0.68 10.75
C LEU A 193 7.35 1.05 11.76
N ALA A 194 7.28 2.26 12.32
CA ALA A 194 8.19 2.71 13.37
C ALA A 194 7.77 2.27 14.79
N ASP A 195 6.64 1.55 14.93
CA ASP A 195 6.13 1.13 16.24
C ASP A 195 7.06 0.07 16.87
N PRO A 196 7.65 0.33 18.06
CA PRO A 196 8.47 -0.66 18.76
C PRO A 196 7.68 -1.92 19.14
N TRP A 197 6.38 -1.81 19.42
CA TRP A 197 5.54 -2.96 19.74
C TRP A 197 5.35 -3.88 18.54
N LEU A 198 5.24 -3.32 17.33
CA LEU A 198 5.17 -4.13 16.10
C LEU A 198 6.48 -4.90 15.89
N THR A 199 7.61 -4.24 16.10
CA THR A 199 8.94 -4.86 15.97
C THR A 199 9.12 -6.01 16.96
N GLU A 200 8.72 -5.82 18.22
CA GLU A 200 8.80 -6.86 19.24
C GLU A 200 7.83 -8.03 18.95
N LEU A 201 6.60 -7.72 18.50
CA LEU A 201 5.61 -8.72 18.12
C LEU A 201 6.07 -9.57 16.93
N GLN A 202 6.69 -8.97 15.92
CA GLN A 202 7.25 -9.68 14.77
C GLN A 202 8.41 -10.61 15.16
N LYS A 203 9.25 -10.18 16.11
CA LYS A 203 10.41 -10.94 16.56
C LYS A 203 10.02 -12.16 17.39
N ASP A 204 9.18 -11.96 18.41
CA ASP A 204 8.93 -12.98 19.42
C ASP A 204 7.52 -13.60 19.33
N GLY A 205 6.55 -12.88 18.76
CA GLY A 205 5.13 -13.20 18.88
C GLY A 205 4.74 -14.59 18.36
N GLY A 206 5.28 -15.00 17.21
CA GLY A 206 5.05 -16.33 16.66
C GLY A 206 5.60 -17.46 17.54
N ALA A 207 6.78 -17.26 18.14
CA ALA A 207 7.39 -18.25 19.04
C ALA A 207 6.62 -18.36 20.37
N ILE A 208 6.18 -17.23 20.93
CA ILE A 208 5.33 -17.20 22.11
C ILE A 208 4.02 -17.93 21.82
N LEU A 209 3.35 -17.61 20.71
CA LEU A 209 2.08 -18.20 20.32
C LEU A 209 2.18 -19.73 20.15
N MET A 210 3.26 -20.22 19.54
CA MET A 210 3.49 -21.66 19.38
C MET A 210 3.64 -22.38 20.72
N ARG A 211 4.38 -21.80 21.67
CA ARG A 211 4.48 -22.35 23.04
C ARG A 211 3.11 -22.35 23.74
N LEU A 212 2.38 -21.25 23.65
CA LEU A 212 1.07 -21.12 24.29
C LEU A 212 0.02 -22.09 23.72
N ARG A 213 0.11 -22.43 22.43
CA ARG A 213 -0.76 -23.45 21.79
C ARG A 213 -0.54 -24.85 22.33
N SER A 214 0.70 -25.19 22.70
CA SER A 214 1.01 -26.48 23.32
C SER A 214 0.63 -26.57 24.79
N THR A 215 0.43 -25.43 25.47
CA THR A 215 0.10 -25.42 26.90
C THR A 215 -1.41 -25.41 27.14
N HIS A 216 -1.87 -26.25 28.08
CA HIS A 216 -3.30 -26.36 28.38
C HIS A 216 -3.83 -25.22 29.26
N SER A 217 -3.01 -24.64 30.14
CA SER A 217 -3.44 -23.59 31.07
C SER A 217 -3.85 -22.27 30.39
N SER A 218 -3.25 -21.94 29.25
CA SER A 218 -3.58 -20.75 28.46
C SER A 218 -4.98 -20.83 27.81
N LYS A 219 -5.59 -22.02 27.70
CA LYS A 219 -6.86 -22.24 27.00
C LYS A 219 -8.08 -21.70 27.74
N LEU A 220 -7.96 -21.51 29.05
CA LEU A 220 -9.03 -20.97 29.87
C LEU A 220 -9.06 -19.44 29.83
N GLU A 221 -8.00 -18.79 29.35
CA GLU A 221 -7.89 -17.34 29.40
C GLU A 221 -8.74 -16.62 28.32
N GLY A 222 -9.25 -15.42 28.65
CA GLY A 222 -10.01 -14.53 27.77
C GLY A 222 -9.26 -14.14 26.49
N PRO A 223 -9.96 -13.46 25.53
CA PRO A 223 -9.76 -13.60 24.08
C PRO A 223 -8.37 -14.12 23.75
N GLY A 224 -8.32 -15.45 23.58
CA GLY A 224 -7.08 -16.20 23.72
C GLY A 224 -5.98 -15.57 22.85
N PRO A 225 -4.72 -15.61 23.28
CA PRO A 225 -3.60 -14.95 22.61
C PRO A 225 -3.56 -15.16 21.09
N ALA A 226 -4.02 -16.32 20.61
CA ALA A 226 -4.21 -16.63 19.20
C ALA A 226 -5.21 -15.72 18.47
N THR A 227 -6.37 -15.43 19.08
CA THR A 227 -7.41 -14.56 18.51
C THR A 227 -6.92 -13.13 18.37
N LEU A 228 -6.30 -12.56 19.42
CA LEU A 228 -5.71 -11.23 19.35
C LEU A 228 -4.57 -11.15 18.32
N TYR A 229 -3.75 -12.19 18.21
CA TYR A 229 -2.69 -12.25 17.21
C TYR A 229 -3.26 -12.29 15.79
N GLN A 230 -4.36 -13.02 15.56
CA GLN A 230 -5.06 -13.04 14.27
C GLN A 230 -5.74 -11.69 13.96
N GLU A 231 -6.32 -11.02 14.97
CA GLU A 231 -6.88 -9.68 14.79
C GLU A 231 -5.82 -8.66 14.36
N VAL A 232 -4.60 -8.75 14.92
CA VAL A 232 -3.47 -7.92 14.49
C VAL A 232 -3.17 -8.14 13.01
N ASP A 233 -3.10 -9.41 12.58
CA ASP A 233 -2.83 -9.76 11.19
C ASP A 233 -3.88 -9.17 10.24
N GLU A 234 -5.17 -9.36 10.55
CA GLU A 234 -6.26 -8.80 9.74
C GLU A 234 -6.21 -7.25 9.70
N ALA A 235 -5.96 -6.61 10.83
CA ALA A 235 -5.86 -5.15 10.90
C ALA A 235 -4.68 -4.62 10.07
N ILE A 236 -3.52 -5.30 10.08
CA ILE A 236 -2.37 -4.94 9.24
C ILE A 236 -2.74 -5.11 7.75
N HIS A 237 -3.41 -6.20 7.37
CA HIS A 237 -3.86 -6.41 5.99
C HIS A 237 -4.83 -5.30 5.53
N GLN A 238 -5.76 -4.89 6.39
CA GLN A 238 -6.65 -3.78 6.10
C GLN A 238 -5.88 -2.46 5.91
N LEU A 239 -4.92 -2.16 6.80
CA LEU A 239 -4.09 -0.96 6.70
C LEU A 239 -3.29 -0.94 5.38
N VAL A 240 -2.66 -2.05 4.99
CA VAL A 240 -1.92 -2.15 3.72
C VAL A 240 -2.84 -1.92 2.53
N ARG A 241 -4.04 -2.53 2.53
CA ARG A 241 -5.03 -2.34 1.47
C ARG A 241 -5.45 -0.86 1.34
N LEU A 242 -5.78 -0.21 2.45
CA LEU A 242 -6.19 1.19 2.47
C LEU A 242 -5.05 2.14 2.08
N SER A 243 -3.82 1.86 2.53
CA SER A 243 -2.64 2.63 2.15
C SER A 243 -2.38 2.53 0.64
N ASN A 244 -2.45 1.33 0.05
CA ASN A 244 -2.26 1.15 -1.38
C ASN A 244 -3.34 1.86 -2.19
N LEU A 245 -4.60 1.82 -1.72
CA LEU A 245 -5.69 2.56 -2.35
C LEU A 245 -5.43 4.07 -2.33
N HIS A 246 -4.97 4.62 -1.21
CA HIS A 246 -4.62 6.03 -1.10
C HIS A 246 -3.50 6.42 -2.06
N VAL A 247 -2.42 5.64 -2.12
CA VAL A 247 -1.31 5.88 -3.06
C VAL A 247 -1.81 5.85 -4.50
N GLN A 248 -2.64 4.86 -4.87
CA GLN A 248 -3.22 4.76 -6.21
C GLN A 248 -4.10 5.97 -6.56
N GLN A 249 -4.95 6.42 -5.63
CA GLN A 249 -5.80 7.60 -5.84
C GLN A 249 -4.97 8.89 -5.97
N GLN A 250 -3.89 9.01 -5.20
CA GLN A 250 -2.97 10.15 -5.27
C GLN A 250 -2.23 10.16 -6.61
N GLU A 251 -1.71 9.01 -7.05
CA GLU A 251 -1.08 8.86 -8.37
C GLU A 251 -2.05 9.21 -9.50
N GLN A 252 -3.30 8.74 -9.43
CA GLN A 252 -4.32 9.08 -10.43
C GLN A 252 -4.58 10.58 -10.46
N ARG A 253 -4.79 11.23 -9.32
CA ARG A 253 -4.98 12.68 -9.24
C ARG A 253 -3.78 13.46 -9.74
N GLN A 254 -2.56 13.00 -9.46
CA GLN A 254 -1.36 13.64 -9.98
C GLN A 254 -1.25 13.49 -11.50
N ARG A 255 -1.57 12.31 -12.05
CA ARG A 255 -1.62 12.07 -13.50
C ARG A 255 -2.64 12.98 -14.18
N LEU A 256 -3.84 13.08 -13.62
CA LEU A 256 -4.90 13.98 -14.10
C LEU A 256 -4.48 15.44 -14.10
N ARG A 257 -3.87 15.92 -13.00
CA ARG A 257 -3.35 17.29 -12.92
C ARG A 257 -2.28 17.57 -13.96
N ARG A 258 -1.36 16.62 -14.19
CA ARG A 258 -0.32 16.74 -15.24
C ARG A 258 -0.93 16.78 -16.64
N LEU A 259 -1.91 15.91 -16.92
CA LEU A 259 -2.62 15.92 -18.20
C LEU A 259 -3.31 17.26 -18.45
N GLN A 260 -4.02 17.79 -17.45
CA GLN A 260 -4.67 19.11 -17.55
C GLN A 260 -3.65 20.23 -17.80
N GLN A 261 -2.49 20.20 -17.15
CA GLN A 261 -1.40 21.16 -17.39
C GLN A 261 -0.89 21.08 -18.83
N VAL A 262 -0.69 19.87 -19.37
CA VAL A 262 -0.27 19.69 -20.77
C VAL A 262 -1.34 20.21 -21.73
N LEU A 263 -2.61 19.86 -21.53
CA LEU A 263 -3.71 20.34 -22.38
C LEU A 263 -3.83 21.87 -22.34
N GLN A 264 -3.70 22.49 -21.17
CA GLN A 264 -3.72 23.94 -21.03
C GLN A 264 -2.51 24.60 -21.68
N TRP A 265 -1.33 23.99 -21.57
CA TRP A 265 -0.12 24.48 -22.22
C TRP A 265 -0.22 24.39 -23.74
N LEU A 266 -0.69 23.26 -24.28
CA LEU A 266 -0.91 23.06 -25.71
C LEU A 266 -1.90 24.08 -26.26
N ALA A 267 -3.01 24.34 -25.56
CA ALA A 267 -4.05 25.26 -26.04
C ALA A 267 -3.66 26.75 -25.99
N GLY A 268 -2.57 27.12 -25.30
CA GLY A 268 -2.12 28.52 -25.18
C GLY A 268 -0.66 28.69 -25.57
N PRO A 269 0.29 28.64 -24.61
CA PRO A 269 1.71 28.85 -24.89
C PRO A 269 2.29 27.99 -26.01
N GLY A 270 1.89 26.72 -26.09
CA GLY A 270 2.34 25.79 -27.13
C GLY A 270 1.90 26.20 -28.53
N GLU A 271 0.64 26.64 -28.70
CA GLU A 271 0.13 27.19 -29.96
C GLU A 271 0.80 28.52 -30.32
N GLU A 272 1.04 29.41 -29.36
CA GLU A 272 1.77 30.68 -29.60
C GLU A 272 3.20 30.43 -30.09
N GLN A 273 3.91 29.48 -29.48
CA GLN A 273 5.24 29.10 -29.93
C GLN A 273 5.20 28.41 -31.30
N LEU A 274 4.25 27.50 -31.53
CA LEU A 274 4.10 26.84 -32.83
C LEU A 274 3.83 27.86 -33.94
N ALA A 275 2.97 28.84 -33.69
CA ALA A 275 2.67 29.93 -34.63
C ALA A 275 3.93 30.76 -34.98
N SER A 276 4.86 30.96 -34.05
CA SER A 276 6.10 31.70 -34.29
C SER A 276 7.01 31.06 -35.36
N PHE A 277 6.85 29.76 -35.61
CA PHE A 277 7.62 29.03 -36.65
C PHE A 277 6.97 29.05 -38.03
N THR A 278 5.73 29.53 -38.16
CA THR A 278 4.99 29.55 -39.44
C THR A 278 5.44 30.65 -40.41
N ALA A 279 6.12 31.69 -39.92
CA ALA A 279 6.70 32.78 -40.70
C ALA A 279 8.24 32.82 -40.55
N PRO A 280 8.96 31.83 -41.11
CA PRO A 280 10.42 31.81 -41.00
C PRO A 280 11.05 32.96 -41.81
N GLY A 281 12.17 33.50 -41.32
CA GLY A 281 12.84 34.64 -41.96
C GLY A 281 13.33 34.36 -43.40
N ASP A 282 13.47 35.42 -44.20
CA ASP A 282 13.73 35.34 -45.65
C ASP A 282 15.15 34.87 -46.05
N CYS A 283 16.08 34.73 -45.11
CA CYS A 283 17.47 34.39 -45.38
C CYS A 283 17.83 32.97 -44.89
N LEU A 284 18.83 32.36 -45.54
CA LEU A 284 19.22 30.98 -45.24
C LEU A 284 19.72 30.82 -43.79
N SER A 285 20.43 31.80 -43.24
CA SER A 285 20.87 31.78 -41.85
C SER A 285 19.69 31.86 -40.86
N ALA A 286 18.68 32.70 -41.13
CA ALA A 286 17.48 32.77 -40.29
C ALA A 286 16.63 31.49 -40.38
N LEU A 287 16.54 30.86 -41.56
CA LEU A 287 15.89 29.57 -41.74
C LEU A 287 16.60 28.43 -40.99
N GLN A 288 17.94 28.42 -40.98
CA GLN A 288 18.71 27.41 -40.23
C GLN A 288 18.61 27.62 -38.71
N GLU A 289 18.58 28.86 -38.25
CA GLU A 289 18.38 29.18 -36.84
C GLU A 289 16.97 28.79 -36.36
N THR A 290 15.95 29.09 -37.15
CA THR A 290 14.57 28.66 -36.87
C THR A 290 14.42 27.14 -36.90
N GLU A 291 15.11 26.42 -37.80
CA GLU A 291 15.18 24.94 -37.80
C GLU A 291 15.69 24.39 -36.47
N LEU A 292 16.80 24.94 -35.98
CA LEU A 292 17.42 24.47 -34.75
C LEU A 292 16.52 24.69 -33.53
N ARG A 293 15.89 25.87 -33.45
CA ARG A 293 14.92 26.18 -32.39
C ARG A 293 13.68 25.30 -32.47
N PHE A 294 13.16 25.06 -33.67
CA PHE A 294 12.01 24.19 -33.88
C PHE A 294 12.30 22.75 -33.46
N ARG A 295 13.50 22.22 -33.75
CA ARG A 295 13.88 20.86 -33.32
C ARG A 295 13.95 20.71 -31.80
N ALA A 296 14.41 21.74 -31.09
CA ALA A 296 14.40 21.71 -29.62
C ALA A 296 12.97 21.70 -29.09
N PHE A 297 12.13 22.60 -29.60
CA PHE A 297 10.70 22.67 -29.26
C PHE A 297 9.95 21.37 -29.58
N SER A 298 10.17 20.78 -30.75
CA SER A 298 9.48 19.56 -31.17
C SER A 298 9.86 18.37 -30.29
N ALA A 299 11.11 18.28 -29.84
CA ALA A 299 11.54 17.25 -28.90
C ALA A 299 10.82 17.38 -27.55
N GLU A 300 10.72 18.60 -27.01
CA GLU A 300 10.00 18.87 -25.75
C GLU A 300 8.50 18.53 -25.88
N VAL A 301 7.86 18.96 -26.97
CA VAL A 301 6.45 18.66 -27.25
C VAL A 301 6.22 17.15 -27.36
N GLN A 302 7.07 16.43 -28.08
CA GLN A 302 6.93 14.98 -28.27
C GLN A 302 7.03 14.23 -26.94
N GLU A 303 7.92 14.65 -26.03
CA GLU A 303 7.98 14.10 -24.68
C GLU A 303 6.69 14.38 -23.89
N CYS A 304 6.17 15.62 -23.93
CA CYS A 304 4.90 15.97 -23.28
C CYS A 304 3.71 15.19 -23.84
N LEU A 305 3.63 15.02 -25.16
CA LEU A 305 2.58 14.25 -25.83
C LEU A 305 2.64 12.77 -25.44
N ALA A 306 3.83 12.18 -25.36
CA ALA A 306 4.01 10.81 -24.89
C ALA A 306 3.49 10.64 -23.45
N GLN A 307 3.91 11.53 -22.53
CA GLN A 307 3.45 11.51 -21.13
C GLN A 307 1.93 11.70 -21.01
N ALA A 308 1.33 12.58 -21.81
CA ALA A 308 -0.11 12.81 -21.82
C ALA A 308 -0.90 11.62 -22.36
N ARG A 309 -0.40 10.95 -23.41
CA ARG A 309 -1.00 9.72 -23.97
C ARG A 309 -0.98 8.56 -22.97
N GLU A 310 0.12 8.38 -22.25
CA GLU A 310 0.19 7.39 -21.17
C GLU A 310 -0.84 7.64 -20.07
N ALA A 311 -1.07 8.91 -19.71
CA ALA A 311 -2.10 9.28 -18.73
C ALA A 311 -3.52 9.01 -19.25
N LEU A 312 -3.79 9.29 -20.53
CA LEU A 312 -5.10 9.11 -21.17
C LEU A 312 -5.48 7.66 -21.40
N ALA A 313 -4.51 6.77 -21.66
CA ALA A 313 -4.76 5.35 -21.91
C ALA A 313 -5.51 4.64 -20.77
N LEU A 314 -5.50 5.21 -19.57
CA LEU A 314 -6.17 4.70 -18.38
C LEU A 314 -7.60 5.24 -18.19
N GLU A 315 -7.94 6.38 -18.81
CA GLU A 315 -9.21 7.08 -18.58
C GLU A 315 -10.17 7.11 -19.79
N ASP A 316 -9.72 6.67 -20.96
CA ASP A 316 -10.53 6.55 -22.19
C ASP A 316 -11.21 7.89 -22.60
N ASP A 317 -10.50 9.01 -22.46
CA ASP A 317 -10.99 10.33 -22.87
C ASP A 317 -10.67 10.62 -24.35
N ALA A 318 -11.61 10.25 -25.21
CA ALA A 318 -11.53 10.48 -26.65
C ALA A 318 -11.51 11.97 -27.04
N ALA A 319 -11.94 12.90 -26.18
CA ALA A 319 -11.89 14.33 -26.49
C ALA A 319 -10.47 14.87 -26.33
N SER A 320 -9.82 14.58 -25.19
CA SER A 320 -8.43 14.96 -24.96
C SER A 320 -7.47 14.29 -25.94
N GLN A 321 -7.71 13.02 -26.29
CA GLN A 321 -6.92 12.33 -27.32
C GLN A 321 -6.93 13.09 -28.66
N LYS A 322 -8.10 13.57 -29.11
CA LYS A 322 -8.21 14.36 -30.34
C LYS A 322 -7.43 15.67 -30.27
N VAL A 323 -7.40 16.34 -29.11
CA VAL A 323 -6.63 17.58 -28.94
C VAL A 323 -5.15 17.32 -29.15
N LEU A 324 -4.62 16.24 -28.56
CA LEU A 324 -3.22 15.84 -28.73
C LEU A 324 -2.90 15.53 -30.20
N ASP A 325 -3.76 14.76 -30.87
CA ASP A 325 -3.55 14.36 -32.26
C ASP A 325 -3.60 15.56 -33.23
N ILE A 326 -4.51 16.52 -32.99
CA ILE A 326 -4.59 17.75 -33.80
C ILE A 326 -3.31 18.58 -33.64
N PHE A 327 -2.79 18.71 -32.42
CA PHE A 327 -1.56 19.47 -32.18
C PHE A 327 -0.35 18.80 -32.84
N GLU A 328 -0.21 17.48 -32.70
CA GLU A 328 0.86 16.71 -33.34
C GLU A 328 0.83 16.85 -34.87
N GLN A 329 -0.36 16.77 -35.48
CA GLN A 329 -0.50 16.97 -36.92
C GLN A 329 -0.04 18.37 -37.37
N ARG A 330 -0.31 19.41 -36.58
CA ARG A 330 0.16 20.77 -36.88
C ARG A 330 1.67 20.90 -36.71
N LEU A 331 2.25 20.25 -35.70
CA LEU A 331 3.70 20.19 -35.50
C LEU A 331 4.40 19.60 -36.73
N GLU A 332 3.91 18.47 -37.25
CA GLU A 332 4.43 17.83 -38.46
C GLU A 332 4.27 18.73 -39.71
N GLN A 333 3.15 19.46 -39.83
CA GLN A 333 2.94 20.41 -40.92
C GLN A 333 3.98 21.53 -40.92
N VAL A 334 4.24 22.14 -39.76
CA VAL A 334 5.27 23.19 -39.62
C VAL A 334 6.65 22.64 -39.94
N GLU A 335 6.99 21.44 -39.44
CA GLU A 335 8.25 20.77 -39.74
C GLU A 335 8.44 20.56 -41.25
N SER A 336 7.42 20.03 -41.93
CA SER A 336 7.45 19.80 -43.38
C SER A 336 7.60 21.10 -44.17
N GLY A 337 6.93 22.18 -43.73
CA GLY A 337 7.00 23.50 -44.33
C GLY A 337 8.40 24.09 -44.21
N LEU A 338 9.01 23.99 -43.03
CA LEU A 338 10.35 24.50 -42.76
C LEU A 338 11.42 23.73 -43.56
N HIS A 339 11.32 22.40 -43.61
CA HIS A 339 12.18 21.59 -44.49
C HIS A 339 12.04 21.95 -45.97
N ARG A 340 10.82 22.26 -46.44
CA ARG A 340 10.57 22.69 -47.82
C ARG A 340 11.22 24.06 -48.09
N ALA A 341 11.06 25.03 -47.18
CA ALA A 341 11.67 26.36 -47.28
C ALA A 341 13.20 26.28 -47.35
N LEU A 342 13.83 25.48 -46.48
CA LEU A 342 15.28 25.25 -46.49
C LEU A 342 15.78 24.62 -47.79
N ARG A 343 15.07 23.60 -48.32
CA ARG A 343 15.43 22.98 -49.62
C ARG A 343 15.36 23.99 -50.75
N LEU A 344 14.31 24.82 -50.79
CA LEU A 344 14.15 25.87 -51.79
C LEU A 344 15.25 26.93 -51.68
N GLN A 345 15.54 27.42 -50.48
CA GLN A 345 16.56 28.45 -50.29
C GLN A 345 17.96 27.96 -50.68
N ARG A 346 18.31 26.71 -50.33
CA ARG A 346 19.56 26.07 -50.77
C ARG A 346 19.64 25.96 -52.30
N PHE A 347 18.54 25.57 -52.94
CA PHE A 347 18.46 25.51 -54.39
C PHE A 347 18.65 26.90 -55.03
N PHE A 348 17.99 27.94 -54.51
CA PHE A 348 18.15 29.31 -55.01
C PHE A 348 19.59 29.80 -54.86
N GLN A 349 20.23 29.55 -53.73
CA GLN A 349 21.63 29.94 -53.51
C GLN A 349 22.56 29.25 -54.52
N GLN A 350 22.32 27.97 -54.80
CA GLN A 350 23.09 27.19 -55.78
C GLN A 350 22.89 27.70 -57.22
N VAL A 351 21.66 28.04 -57.60
CA VAL A 351 21.33 28.59 -58.92
C VAL A 351 21.89 30.01 -59.10
N CYS A 352 21.77 30.88 -58.10
CA CYS A 352 22.32 32.24 -58.15
C CYS A 352 23.85 32.23 -58.23
N ALA A 353 24.53 31.27 -57.59
CA ALA A 353 25.98 31.11 -57.70
C ALA A 353 26.46 30.72 -59.11
N GLN A 354 25.57 30.21 -59.98
CA GLN A 354 25.88 29.76 -61.34
C GLN A 354 25.39 30.73 -62.43
N LEU A 355 24.68 31.81 -62.09
CA LEU A 355 24.09 32.76 -63.03
C LEU A 355 24.84 34.10 -63.03
N HIS A 356 24.78 34.82 -64.16
CA HIS A 356 25.28 36.20 -64.26
C HIS A 356 24.43 37.12 -63.36
N PRO A 357 25.01 38.13 -62.66
CA PRO A 357 24.32 38.93 -61.63
C PRO A 357 23.02 39.60 -62.09
N SER A 358 22.95 40.01 -63.37
CA SER A 358 21.76 40.62 -63.98
C SER A 358 20.58 39.64 -64.09
N THR A 359 20.85 38.35 -64.30
CA THR A 359 19.84 37.30 -64.43
C THR A 359 19.39 36.78 -63.07
N ALA A 360 20.29 36.77 -62.08
CA ALA A 360 19.98 36.36 -60.70
C ALA A 360 18.96 37.31 -60.03
N ALA A 361 19.05 38.62 -60.29
CA ALA A 361 18.13 39.62 -59.74
C ALA A 361 16.68 39.43 -60.24
N ILE A 362 16.50 39.04 -61.51
CA ILE A 362 15.19 38.81 -62.12
C ILE A 362 14.54 37.54 -61.53
N VAL A 363 15.32 36.47 -61.37
CA VAL A 363 14.84 35.21 -60.77
C VAL A 363 14.43 35.41 -59.30
N PHE A 364 15.13 36.27 -58.56
CA PHE A 364 14.82 36.59 -57.15
C PHE A 364 13.54 37.44 -56.99
N LEU A 365 13.29 38.39 -57.88
CA LEU A 365 12.06 39.21 -57.84
C LEU A 365 10.82 38.37 -58.21
N LEU A 366 10.92 37.55 -59.26
CA LEU A 366 9.84 36.67 -59.70
C LEU A 366 9.50 35.58 -58.67
N SER A 367 10.44 35.18 -57.81
CA SER A 367 10.19 34.18 -56.77
C SER A 367 9.47 34.76 -55.55
N LYS A 368 9.62 36.07 -55.26
CA LYS A 368 8.92 36.74 -54.14
C LYS A 368 7.44 37.02 -54.43
N GLU A 369 7.04 37.19 -55.69
CA GLU A 369 5.66 37.57 -56.06
C GLU A 369 4.73 36.38 -56.31
N ALA A 370 5.26 35.18 -56.46
CA ALA A 370 4.46 34.04 -56.87
C ALA A 370 4.22 33.07 -55.71
N ASP A 371 2.96 33.00 -55.31
CA ASP A 371 2.42 31.88 -54.54
C ASP A 371 2.49 30.61 -55.40
N TRP A 372 3.59 29.86 -55.29
CA TRP A 372 3.86 28.75 -56.21
C TRP A 372 3.11 27.46 -55.83
N VAL A 373 2.01 27.21 -56.54
CA VAL A 373 1.41 25.88 -56.75
C VAL A 373 2.37 25.01 -57.58
N VAL A 374 2.71 23.83 -57.05
CA VAL A 374 3.57 22.84 -57.73
C VAL A 374 2.79 22.20 -58.87
N VAL A 375 3.13 22.53 -60.13
CA VAL A 375 2.65 21.79 -61.30
C VAL A 375 3.59 20.61 -61.56
N LYS A 376 3.12 19.38 -61.27
CA LYS A 376 3.78 18.15 -61.72
C LYS A 376 3.70 18.09 -63.25
N SER A 377 4.85 18.06 -63.91
CA SER A 377 4.93 17.77 -65.35
C SER A 377 4.47 16.32 -65.59
N ARG A 378 3.40 16.16 -66.37
CA ARG A 378 2.97 14.87 -66.92
C ARG A 378 3.59 14.74 -68.31
N ASP A 379 4.27 13.62 -68.51
CA ASP A 379 4.67 13.03 -69.79
C ASP A 379 5.63 13.83 -70.68
N SER A 380 6.87 13.34 -70.74
CA SER A 380 7.48 12.92 -72.01
C SER A 380 8.82 12.25 -71.76
N GLY A 381 8.93 10.97 -72.08
CA GLY A 381 10.20 10.27 -72.19
C GLY A 381 11.05 10.91 -73.28
N GLY A 382 12.24 11.39 -72.91
CA GLY A 382 13.17 12.00 -73.84
C GLY A 382 14.27 12.75 -73.10
N HIS A 383 15.47 12.18 -73.07
CA HIS A 383 16.66 12.81 -72.54
C HIS A 383 17.02 14.07 -73.34
N LEU A 384 16.91 15.25 -72.73
CA LEU A 384 17.60 16.50 -73.11
C LEU A 384 17.99 17.29 -71.84
N PRO A 385 19.11 18.04 -71.83
CA PRO A 385 19.70 18.61 -70.61
C PRO A 385 18.81 19.72 -70.01
N GLY A 386 18.53 19.56 -68.71
CA GLY A 386 17.36 20.11 -68.02
C GLY A 386 17.50 21.50 -67.38
N PHE A 387 18.24 22.44 -67.98
CA PHE A 387 18.35 23.80 -67.42
C PHE A 387 17.67 24.89 -68.28
N THR A 388 17.59 24.73 -69.59
CA THR A 388 17.06 25.78 -70.49
C THR A 388 15.55 25.77 -70.65
N CYS A 389 14.87 24.66 -70.39
CA CYS A 389 13.42 24.56 -70.62
C CYS A 389 12.58 25.24 -69.51
N TRP A 390 13.05 25.23 -68.26
CA TRP A 390 12.29 25.81 -67.14
C TRP A 390 12.16 27.33 -67.24
N LEU A 391 13.24 28.04 -67.56
CA LEU A 391 13.20 29.49 -67.71
C LEU A 391 12.36 29.90 -68.93
N CYS A 392 12.48 29.19 -70.04
CA CYS A 392 11.69 29.44 -71.26
C CYS A 392 10.20 29.17 -71.05
N HIS A 393 9.83 28.14 -70.28
CA HIS A 393 8.43 27.83 -70.01
C HIS A 393 7.80 28.80 -68.99
N LEU A 394 8.60 29.32 -68.05
CA LEU A 394 8.21 30.36 -67.10
C LEU A 394 8.00 31.72 -67.79
N LEU A 395 8.91 32.09 -68.70
CA LEU A 395 8.84 33.33 -69.50
C LEU A 395 7.73 33.27 -70.57
N ALA A 396 7.46 32.10 -71.14
CA ALA A 396 6.37 31.93 -72.12
C ALA A 396 4.96 32.05 -71.50
N LYS A 397 4.83 31.92 -70.17
CA LYS A 397 3.55 32.00 -69.47
C LYS A 397 3.11 33.44 -69.10
N TRP A 398 3.98 34.43 -69.31
CA TRP A 398 3.72 35.84 -69.00
C TRP A 398 4.17 36.74 -70.17
N PRO A 399 3.37 36.90 -71.23
CA PRO A 399 3.78 37.60 -72.46
C PRO A 399 3.71 39.13 -72.39
N GLU A 400 3.31 39.72 -71.27
CA GLU A 400 3.05 41.17 -71.19
C GLU A 400 4.12 41.94 -70.43
N THR A 401 5.40 41.82 -70.79
CA THR A 401 6.33 42.96 -70.68
C THR A 401 7.40 42.85 -71.75
N ARG A 402 7.58 43.95 -72.49
CA ARG A 402 8.50 44.08 -73.62
C ARG A 402 9.96 43.91 -73.17
N TYR A 403 10.53 42.72 -73.32
CA TYR A 403 11.97 42.55 -73.46
C TYR A 403 12.28 41.58 -74.61
N GLN A 404 12.68 42.15 -75.75
CA GLN A 404 13.30 41.40 -76.83
C GLN A 404 14.71 40.99 -76.40
N ALA A 405 14.92 39.71 -76.07
CA ALA A 405 16.25 39.12 -76.00
C ALA A 405 16.42 38.14 -77.17
N GLN A 406 17.03 38.63 -78.25
CA GLN A 406 17.46 37.84 -79.40
C GLN A 406 18.72 37.07 -79.00
N VAL A 407 18.67 35.73 -78.98
CA VAL A 407 19.88 34.90 -78.87
C VAL A 407 20.11 34.21 -80.21
N CYS A 408 21.03 34.77 -80.99
CA CYS A 408 21.56 34.20 -82.22
C CYS A 408 22.52 33.04 -81.88
N LEU A 409 22.34 31.88 -82.51
CA LEU A 409 23.38 30.85 -82.61
C LEU A 409 23.65 30.56 -84.09
N HIS A 410 24.81 31.02 -84.57
CA HIS A 410 25.42 30.68 -85.86
C HIS A 410 26.01 29.26 -85.81
N GLY A 411 25.97 28.53 -86.94
CA GLY A 411 27.05 27.61 -87.31
C GLY A 411 26.69 26.21 -87.84
N HIS A 412 26.63 26.10 -89.17
CA HIS A 412 27.04 24.97 -90.02
C HIS A 412 26.26 23.64 -90.06
N LEU A 413 25.44 23.51 -91.12
CA LEU A 413 25.12 22.24 -91.80
C LEU A 413 26.32 21.76 -92.64
N PRO A 414 26.49 20.44 -92.80
CA PRO A 414 26.36 19.89 -94.15
C PRO A 414 25.56 18.58 -94.25
N ARG A 415 24.73 18.55 -95.31
CA ARG A 415 24.23 17.44 -96.14
C ARG A 415 23.94 16.08 -95.51
N ARG A 416 22.75 15.57 -95.81
CA ARG A 416 22.56 14.30 -96.55
C ARG A 416 21.11 14.14 -96.99
N THR A 417 20.88 13.99 -98.29
CA THR A 417 19.86 13.09 -98.85
C THR A 417 20.40 12.60 -100.20
N PRO A 418 20.12 11.36 -100.64
CA PRO A 418 20.04 11.10 -102.07
C PRO A 418 18.83 11.83 -102.67
#